data_AF-A0A7W9SND3-F1
#
_entry.id   AF-A0A7W9SND3-F1
#
_cell.length_a   1.000
_cell.length_b   1.000
_cell.length_c   1.000
_cell.angle_alpha   90.00
_cell.angle_beta   90.00
_cell.angle_gamma   90.00
#
_symmetry.space_group_name_H-M   'P 1'
#
loop_
_entity.id
_entity.type
_entity.pdbx_description
1 polymer ?
#
loop_
_entity_poly.entity_id
_entity_poly.type
_entity_poly.pdbx_seq_one_letter_code
_entity_poly.pdbx_strand_id
1 'polypeptide(L)'
;MQWACPQCGNLLKKGESVCRHCGAALALPPALQAQWEASARSTSRTVGWVLAVVLIGGVVIGGGLALNRAFKNASSQMGYATGIDDYNKAAALYAAKDYERAASAFERIVQNKANTDDVLKKSTEGACWSYRELGHLAQNRNDLPAALRWYKKALDVKPDDAPAKAEYDAVARILDSDAPAGPSNVAPPADRITQFPKRAAPGTPQIKASDFESANSRSSQEAQSLLTQANDAYRSGNTSLALKLWSQVVGKSPGSAAATEAQGYITQYAREHNPFDQGG
;
A
#
# COMPACT_ATOMS: atom_id res chain seq x y z
N MET A 1 76.71 -53.38 21.91
CA MET A 1 76.57 -53.86 20.52
C MET A 1 77.18 -52.79 19.62
N GLN A 2 78.32 -53.08 18.99
CA GLN A 2 78.96 -52.18 18.03
C GLN A 2 78.36 -52.47 16.65
N TRP A 3 77.77 -51.46 15.99
CA TRP A 3 77.16 -51.61 14.67
C TRP A 3 78.13 -51.09 13.61
N ALA A 4 78.48 -51.93 12.64
CA ALA A 4 79.36 -51.58 11.53
C ALA A 4 78.56 -51.17 10.29
N CYS A 5 79.10 -50.26 9.50
CA CYS A 5 78.52 -49.85 8.22
C CYS A 5 78.46 -51.05 7.26
N PRO A 6 77.30 -51.37 6.67
CA PRO A 6 77.17 -52.52 5.77
C PRO A 6 77.91 -52.33 4.44
N GLN A 7 78.30 -51.10 4.08
CA GLN A 7 79.01 -50.79 2.84
C GLN A 7 80.54 -50.85 2.98
N CYS A 8 81.09 -50.38 4.10
CA CYS A 8 82.55 -50.29 4.28
C CYS A 8 83.08 -50.99 5.54
N GLY A 9 82.22 -51.60 6.34
CA GLY A 9 82.60 -52.30 7.58
C GLY A 9 83.03 -51.38 8.72
N ASN A 10 83.04 -50.06 8.53
CA ASN A 10 83.56 -49.12 9.54
C ASN A 10 82.55 -48.94 10.69
N LEU A 11 83.06 -48.77 11.92
CA LEU A 11 82.22 -48.68 13.12
C LEU A 11 81.42 -47.37 13.14
N LEU A 12 80.12 -47.47 13.37
CA LEU A 12 79.20 -46.34 13.39
C LEU A 12 78.97 -45.83 14.81
N LYS A 13 78.84 -44.51 14.98
CA LYS A 13 78.36 -43.92 16.24
C LYS A 13 76.83 -44.00 16.31
N LYS A 14 76.31 -44.23 17.51
CA LYS A 14 74.86 -44.35 17.76
C LYS A 14 74.14 -43.06 17.34
N GLY A 15 73.20 -43.17 16.38
CA GLY A 15 72.38 -42.06 15.90
C GLY A 15 72.87 -41.38 14.61
N GLU A 16 73.95 -41.85 13.98
CA GLU A 16 74.37 -41.33 12.67
C GLU A 16 73.46 -41.86 11.55
N SER A 17 72.94 -40.96 10.71
CA SER A 17 72.12 -41.30 9.54
C SER A 17 72.94 -41.49 8.26
N VAL A 18 74.24 -41.18 8.31
CA VAL A 18 75.18 -41.31 7.19
C VAL A 18 76.54 -41.77 7.73
N CYS A 19 77.17 -42.73 7.05
CA CYS A 19 78.53 -43.16 7.40
C CYS A 19 79.54 -42.08 7.00
N ARG A 20 80.29 -41.53 7.97
CA ARG A 20 81.29 -40.49 7.69
C ARG A 20 82.50 -40.98 6.87
N HIS A 21 82.71 -42.28 6.79
CA HIS A 21 83.87 -42.84 6.08
C HIS A 21 83.61 -43.01 4.59
N CYS A 22 82.45 -43.54 4.20
CA CYS A 22 82.11 -43.78 2.79
C CYS A 22 80.93 -42.95 2.27
N GLY A 23 80.30 -42.13 3.11
CA GLY A 23 79.14 -41.30 2.74
C GLY A 23 77.82 -42.07 2.57
N ALA A 24 77.79 -43.38 2.83
CA ALA A 24 76.59 -44.18 2.65
C ALA A 24 75.48 -43.74 3.62
N ALA A 25 74.30 -43.42 3.09
CA ALA A 25 73.10 -43.18 3.89
C ALA A 25 72.68 -44.49 4.58
N LEU A 26 72.55 -44.43 5.90
CA LEU A 26 72.16 -45.57 6.72
C LEU A 26 70.64 -45.62 6.75
N ALA A 27 70.05 -46.74 6.34
CA ALA A 27 68.62 -46.94 6.41
C ALA A 27 68.17 -46.78 7.88
N LEU A 28 67.16 -45.94 8.11
CA LEU A 28 66.55 -45.79 9.42
C LEU A 28 66.10 -47.17 9.92
N PRO A 29 66.31 -47.49 11.21
CA PRO A 29 65.84 -48.76 11.75
C PRO A 29 64.32 -48.88 11.52
N PRO A 30 63.80 -50.05 11.13
CA PRO A 30 62.41 -50.24 10.73
C PRO A 30 61.40 -49.75 11.77
N ALA A 31 61.76 -49.83 13.05
CA ALA A 31 60.95 -49.35 14.16
C ALA A 31 60.72 -47.82 14.13
N LEU A 32 61.72 -47.05 13.70
CA LEU A 32 61.60 -45.61 13.56
C LEU A 32 60.74 -45.27 12.34
N GLN A 33 60.98 -45.90 11.18
CA GLN A 33 60.15 -45.71 9.98
C GLN A 33 58.67 -45.99 10.25
N ALA A 34 58.35 -47.07 10.96
CA ALA A 34 56.99 -47.40 11.34
C ALA A 34 56.33 -46.33 12.25
N GLN A 35 57.09 -45.72 13.16
CA GLN A 35 56.59 -44.64 14.02
C GLN A 35 56.29 -43.36 13.25
N TRP A 36 57.13 -42.99 12.27
CA TRP A 36 56.90 -41.83 11.40
C TRP A 36 55.69 -42.02 10.49
N GLU A 37 55.50 -43.22 9.93
CA GLU A 37 54.32 -43.51 9.11
C GLU A 37 53.03 -43.61 9.93
N ALA A 38 53.10 -44.11 11.17
CA ALA A 38 51.97 -44.17 12.08
C ALA A 38 51.52 -42.77 12.52
N SER A 39 52.48 -41.90 12.87
CA SER A 39 52.18 -40.51 13.22
C SER A 39 51.60 -39.75 12.03
N ALA A 40 52.20 -39.84 10.84
CA ALA A 40 51.69 -39.20 9.62
C ALA A 40 50.27 -39.64 9.23
N ARG A 41 49.92 -40.92 9.38
CA ARG A 41 48.57 -41.44 9.12
C ARG A 41 47.53 -40.90 10.10
N SER A 42 47.91 -40.71 11.37
CA SER A 42 47.00 -40.16 12.39
C SER A 42 46.68 -38.68 12.14
N THR A 43 47.70 -37.88 11.82
CA THR A 43 47.56 -36.43 11.56
C THR A 43 46.80 -36.17 10.26
N SER A 44 47.00 -37.01 9.23
CA SER A 44 46.24 -36.93 7.97
C SER A 44 44.74 -37.13 8.18
N ARG A 45 44.34 -38.05 9.07
CA ARG A 45 42.93 -38.34 9.36
C ARG A 45 42.25 -37.20 10.11
N THR A 46 42.89 -36.62 11.11
CA THR A 46 42.30 -35.50 11.87
C THR A 46 42.21 -34.23 11.03
N VAL A 47 43.26 -33.92 10.26
CA VAL A 47 43.25 -32.77 9.33
C VAL A 47 42.20 -32.96 8.25
N GLY A 48 42.09 -34.17 7.68
CA GLY A 48 41.05 -34.48 6.69
C GLY A 48 39.63 -34.34 7.25
N TRP A 49 39.40 -34.78 8.49
CA TRP A 49 38.08 -34.66 9.13
C TRP A 49 37.73 -33.20 9.45
N VAL A 50 38.67 -32.40 9.96
CA VAL A 50 38.45 -30.96 10.21
C VAL A 50 38.14 -30.21 8.91
N LEU A 51 38.87 -30.49 7.83
CA LEU A 51 38.59 -29.91 6.52
C LEU A 51 37.20 -30.30 6.00
N ALA A 52 36.80 -31.57 6.17
CA ALA A 52 35.47 -32.02 5.78
C ALA A 52 34.36 -31.27 6.55
N VAL A 53 34.52 -31.08 7.86
CA VAL A 53 33.55 -30.33 8.69
C VAL A 53 33.48 -28.86 8.27
N VAL A 54 34.61 -28.22 7.98
CA VAL A 54 34.65 -26.82 7.50
C VAL A 54 33.97 -26.68 6.14
N LEU A 55 34.20 -27.61 5.22
CA LEU A 55 33.56 -27.60 3.90
C LEU A 55 32.04 -27.82 4.01
N ILE A 56 31.61 -28.79 4.81
CA ILE A 56 30.18 -29.04 5.06
C ILE A 56 29.54 -27.82 5.73
N GLY A 57 30.17 -27.25 6.76
CA GLY A 57 29.70 -26.04 7.42
C GLY A 57 29.59 -24.86 6.46
N GLY A 58 30.57 -24.66 5.59
CA GLY A 58 30.56 -23.63 4.55
C GLY A 58 29.41 -23.82 3.54
N VAL A 59 29.15 -25.05 3.11
CA VAL A 59 28.02 -25.37 2.20
C VAL A 59 26.67 -25.14 2.88
N VAL A 60 26.50 -25.55 4.14
CA VAL A 60 25.24 -25.36 4.88
C VAL A 60 24.98 -23.87 5.15
N ILE A 61 25.99 -23.13 5.60
CA ILE A 61 25.86 -21.69 5.88
C ILE A 61 25.66 -20.91 4.58
N GLY A 62 26.46 -21.20 3.54
CA GLY A 62 26.35 -20.56 2.23
C GLY A 62 25.01 -20.85 1.55
N GLY A 63 24.58 -22.11 1.58
CA GLY A 63 23.27 -22.52 1.08
C GLY A 63 22.11 -21.85 1.82
N GLY A 64 22.19 -21.77 3.16
CA GLY A 64 21.21 -21.07 3.99
C GLY A 64 21.12 -19.56 3.67
N LEU A 65 22.26 -18.89 3.49
CA LEU A 65 22.29 -17.47 3.10
C LEU A 65 21.73 -17.23 1.69
N ALA A 66 22.06 -18.10 0.73
CA ALA A 66 21.54 -18.02 -0.63
C ALA A 66 20.02 -18.23 -0.67
N LEU A 67 19.51 -19.23 0.06
CA LEU A 67 18.07 -19.48 0.19
C LEU A 67 17.34 -18.31 0.86
N ASN A 68 17.89 -17.75 1.95
CA ASN A 68 17.32 -16.57 2.61
C ASN A 68 17.26 -15.37 1.66
N ARG A 69 18.30 -15.14 0.86
CA ARG A 69 18.35 -14.05 -0.13
C ARG A 69 17.34 -14.27 -1.26
N ALA A 70 17.23 -15.49 -1.77
CA ALA A 70 16.26 -15.85 -2.79
C ALA A 70 14.81 -15.71 -2.28
N PHE A 71 14.54 -16.15 -1.06
CA PHE A 71 13.23 -16.01 -0.41
C PHE A 71 12.85 -14.54 -0.21
N LYS A 72 13.78 -13.69 0.26
CA LYS A 72 13.55 -12.24 0.36
C LYS A 72 13.24 -11.62 -1.00
N ASN A 73 14.03 -11.91 -2.03
CA ASN A 73 13.78 -11.39 -3.38
C ASN A 73 12.44 -11.86 -3.95
N ALA A 74 12.10 -13.14 -3.80
CA ALA A 74 10.83 -13.69 -4.26
C ALA A 74 9.64 -13.07 -3.51
N SER A 75 9.76 -12.89 -2.19
CA SER A 75 8.73 -12.23 -1.37
C SER A 75 8.53 -10.76 -1.78
N SER A 76 9.61 -10.04 -2.14
CA SER A 76 9.50 -8.66 -2.62
C SER A 76 8.85 -8.57 -4.00
N GLN A 77 9.11 -9.53 -4.89
CA GLN A 77 8.47 -9.56 -6.20
C GLN A 77 6.97 -9.88 -6.10
N MET A 78 6.58 -10.81 -5.22
CA MET A 78 5.16 -11.07 -4.95
C MET A 78 4.48 -9.85 -4.30
N GLY A 79 5.11 -9.20 -3.32
CA GLY A 79 4.60 -7.98 -2.70
C GLY A 79 4.44 -6.81 -3.67
N TYR A 80 5.34 -6.65 -4.64
CA TYR A 80 5.24 -5.63 -5.68
C TYR A 80 4.06 -5.84 -6.62
N ALA A 81 3.89 -7.07 -7.15
CA ALA A 81 2.81 -7.37 -8.08
C ALA A 81 1.41 -7.27 -7.42
N THR A 82 1.28 -7.79 -6.20
CA THR A 82 0.02 -7.70 -5.44
C THR A 82 -0.28 -6.27 -5.00
N GLY A 83 0.74 -5.52 -4.54
CA GLY A 83 0.56 -4.13 -4.12
C GLY A 83 0.09 -3.20 -5.25
N ILE A 84 0.55 -3.40 -6.48
CA ILE A 84 0.11 -2.62 -7.64
C ILE A 84 -1.34 -2.97 -8.04
N ASP A 85 -1.73 -4.24 -8.04
CA ASP A 85 -3.10 -4.64 -8.35
C ASP A 85 -4.11 -4.08 -7.33
N ASP A 86 -3.78 -4.17 -6.04
CA ASP A 86 -4.60 -3.57 -4.97
C ASP A 86 -4.68 -2.04 -5.12
N TYR A 87 -3.56 -1.39 -5.46
CA TYR A 87 -3.54 0.05 -5.73
C TYR A 87 -4.45 0.43 -6.90
N ASN A 88 -4.40 -0.31 -8.01
CA ASN A 88 -5.23 -0.03 -9.18
C ASN A 88 -6.73 -0.17 -8.86
N LYS A 89 -7.11 -1.17 -8.04
CA LYS A 89 -8.50 -1.31 -7.55
C LYS A 89 -8.92 -0.13 -6.67
N ALA A 90 -8.05 0.30 -5.77
CA ALA A 90 -8.31 1.47 -4.93
C ALA A 90 -8.44 2.76 -5.75
N ALA A 91 -7.58 2.95 -6.76
CA ALA A 91 -7.65 4.07 -7.69
C ALA A 91 -8.93 4.05 -8.54
N ALA A 92 -9.42 2.87 -8.94
CA ALA A 92 -10.69 2.74 -9.64
C ALA A 92 -11.89 3.17 -8.76
N LEU A 93 -11.86 2.85 -7.46
CA LEU A 93 -12.86 3.33 -6.50
C LEU A 93 -12.83 4.86 -6.38
N TYR A 94 -11.62 5.45 -6.33
CA TYR A 94 -11.45 6.90 -6.31
C TYR A 94 -12.01 7.56 -7.58
N ALA A 95 -11.70 7.01 -8.76
CA ALA A 95 -12.22 7.49 -10.04
C ALA A 95 -13.75 7.39 -10.12
N ALA A 96 -14.33 6.37 -9.48
CA ALA A 96 -15.79 6.21 -9.33
C ALA A 96 -16.41 7.16 -8.28
N LYS A 97 -15.60 8.01 -7.61
CA LYS A 97 -15.99 8.89 -6.50
C LYS A 97 -16.54 8.15 -5.27
N ASP A 98 -16.28 6.85 -5.18
CA ASP A 98 -16.56 6.05 -3.98
C ASP A 98 -15.42 6.26 -2.97
N TYR A 99 -15.29 7.49 -2.48
CA TYR A 99 -14.15 7.94 -1.71
C TYR A 99 -14.01 7.21 -0.36
N GLU A 100 -15.11 6.76 0.25
CA GLU A 100 -15.06 5.98 1.48
C GLU A 100 -14.41 4.61 1.26
N ARG A 101 -14.81 3.91 0.19
CA ARG A 101 -14.20 2.62 -0.16
C ARG A 101 -12.77 2.81 -0.68
N ALA A 102 -12.51 3.86 -1.44
CA ALA A 102 -11.17 4.19 -1.93
C ALA A 102 -10.20 4.43 -0.76
N ALA A 103 -10.57 5.27 0.21
CA ALA A 103 -9.76 5.53 1.40
C ALA A 103 -9.45 4.24 2.17
N SER A 104 -10.48 3.43 2.43
CA SER A 104 -10.32 2.16 3.15
C SER A 104 -9.42 1.17 2.39
N ALA A 105 -9.53 1.12 1.06
CA ALA A 105 -8.69 0.26 0.22
C ALA A 105 -7.23 0.72 0.25
N PHE A 106 -6.97 2.02 0.11
CA PHE A 106 -5.63 2.57 0.18
C PHE A 106 -4.97 2.35 1.56
N GLU A 107 -5.71 2.52 2.66
CA GLU A 107 -5.19 2.27 4.01
C GLU A 107 -4.77 0.81 4.23
N ARG A 108 -5.52 -0.14 3.67
CA ARG A 108 -5.14 -1.56 3.73
C ARG A 108 -3.81 -1.83 3.03
N ILE A 109 -3.54 -1.15 1.93
CA ILE A 109 -2.26 -1.25 1.22
C ILE A 109 -1.14 -0.68 2.10
N VAL A 110 -1.37 0.47 2.74
CA VAL A 110 -0.40 1.13 3.63
C VAL A 110 -0.09 0.28 4.87
N GLN A 111 -1.06 -0.45 5.41
CA GLN A 111 -0.87 -1.33 6.57
C GLN A 111 -0.04 -2.59 6.23
N ASN A 112 -0.04 -3.02 4.97
CA ASN A 112 0.72 -4.19 4.54
C ASN A 112 2.17 -3.82 4.23
N LYS A 113 3.07 -3.99 5.22
CA LYS A 113 4.51 -3.71 5.10
C LYS A 113 5.27 -4.58 4.09
N ALA A 114 4.64 -5.58 3.49
CA ALA A 114 5.24 -6.36 2.40
C ALA A 114 5.23 -5.60 1.06
N ASN A 115 4.44 -4.53 0.95
CA ASN A 115 4.40 -3.66 -0.23
C ASN A 115 5.68 -2.82 -0.33
N THR A 116 6.01 -2.40 -1.55
CA THR A 116 7.18 -1.55 -1.79
C THR A 116 6.93 -0.12 -1.33
N ASP A 117 8.00 0.60 -0.98
CA ASP A 117 7.93 1.99 -0.52
C ASP A 117 7.18 2.91 -1.52
N ASP A 118 7.34 2.69 -2.82
CA ASP A 118 6.62 3.45 -3.86
C ASP A 118 5.10 3.23 -3.79
N VAL A 119 4.67 1.96 -3.66
CA VAL A 119 3.24 1.61 -3.53
C VAL A 119 2.68 2.17 -2.23
N LEU A 120 3.42 2.06 -1.13
CA LEU A 120 3.03 2.61 0.18
C LEU A 120 2.88 4.14 0.11
N LYS A 121 3.82 4.84 -0.52
CA LYS A 121 3.78 6.29 -0.68
C LYS A 121 2.56 6.73 -1.51
N LYS A 122 2.36 6.13 -2.69
CA LYS A 122 1.21 6.45 -3.56
C LYS A 122 -0.13 6.13 -2.89
N SER A 123 -0.19 5.03 -2.14
CA SER A 123 -1.42 4.67 -1.41
C SER A 123 -1.69 5.62 -0.25
N THR A 124 -0.66 6.10 0.44
CA THR A 124 -0.79 7.14 1.48
C THR A 124 -1.36 8.43 0.88
N GLU A 125 -0.87 8.84 -0.30
CA GLU A 125 -1.39 10.00 -1.04
C GLU A 125 -2.85 9.78 -1.49
N GLY A 126 -3.17 8.60 -2.03
CA GLY A 126 -4.54 8.24 -2.43
C GLY A 126 -5.53 8.24 -1.27
N ALA A 127 -5.14 7.73 -0.09
CA ALA A 127 -5.96 7.79 1.12
C ALA A 127 -6.19 9.24 1.58
N CYS A 128 -5.13 10.07 1.59
CA CYS A 128 -5.23 11.50 1.92
C CYS A 128 -6.21 12.23 1.00
N TRP A 129 -6.07 12.06 -0.32
CA TRP A 129 -6.96 12.68 -1.30
C TRP A 129 -8.40 12.21 -1.14
N SER A 130 -8.62 10.91 -0.93
CA SER A 130 -9.96 10.36 -0.69
C SER A 130 -10.64 11.00 0.52
N TYR A 131 -9.90 11.19 1.62
CA TYR A 131 -10.43 11.86 2.80
C TYR A 131 -10.70 13.36 2.59
N ARG A 132 -9.85 14.06 1.83
CA ARG A 132 -10.12 15.46 1.48
C ARG A 132 -11.38 15.63 0.63
N GLU A 133 -11.60 14.74 -0.34
CA GLU A 133 -12.82 14.75 -1.15
C GLU A 133 -14.08 14.47 -0.31
N LEU A 134 -14.01 13.56 0.68
CA LEU A 134 -15.08 13.38 1.66
C LEU A 134 -15.33 14.64 2.49
N GLY A 135 -14.27 15.36 2.86
CA GLY A 135 -14.34 16.67 3.49
C GLY A 135 -15.09 17.69 2.63
N HIS A 136 -14.73 17.79 1.34
CA HIS A 136 -15.40 18.68 0.39
C HIS A 136 -16.87 18.30 0.18
N LEU A 137 -17.20 17.01 0.06
CA LEU A 137 -18.59 16.55 -0.04
C LEU A 137 -19.40 16.92 1.20
N ALA A 138 -18.81 16.83 2.39
CA ALA A 138 -19.46 17.26 3.62
C ALA A 138 -19.64 18.80 3.70
N GLN A 139 -18.63 19.58 3.30
CA GLN A 139 -18.76 21.04 3.16
C GLN A 139 -19.87 21.43 2.19
N ASN A 140 -19.96 20.77 1.03
CA ASN A 140 -21.01 21.02 0.03
C ASN A 140 -22.41 20.70 0.55
N ARG A 141 -22.51 19.81 1.55
CA ARG A 141 -23.76 19.50 2.28
C ARG A 141 -24.00 20.42 3.48
N ASN A 142 -23.14 21.40 3.69
CA ASN A 142 -23.10 22.29 4.85
C ASN A 142 -22.92 21.55 6.19
N ASP A 143 -22.35 20.34 6.16
CA ASP A 143 -21.97 19.57 7.35
C ASP A 143 -20.50 19.82 7.70
N LEU A 144 -20.24 21.01 8.24
CA LEU A 144 -18.90 21.45 8.62
C LEU A 144 -18.26 20.57 9.70
N PRO A 145 -18.99 20.06 10.73
CA PRO A 145 -18.43 19.12 11.69
C PRO A 145 -17.97 17.80 11.04
N ALA A 146 -18.72 17.24 10.09
CA ALA A 146 -18.29 16.06 9.36
C ALA A 146 -17.08 16.36 8.45
N ALA A 147 -17.06 17.52 7.79
CA ALA A 147 -15.93 17.94 6.98
C ALA A 147 -14.62 17.98 7.79
N LEU A 148 -14.67 18.58 8.98
CA LEU A 148 -13.52 18.67 9.88
C LEU A 148 -13.00 17.28 10.30
N ARG A 149 -13.90 16.31 10.54
CA ARG A 149 -13.51 14.92 10.84
C ARG A 149 -12.79 14.27 9.65
N TRP A 150 -13.25 14.51 8.43
CA TRP A 150 -12.61 13.96 7.23
C TRP A 150 -11.26 14.60 6.95
N TYR A 151 -11.13 15.92 7.04
CA TYR A 151 -9.82 16.57 6.92
C TYR A 151 -8.83 16.15 8.00
N LYS A 152 -9.31 15.93 9.23
CA LYS A 152 -8.48 15.36 10.29
C LYS A 152 -7.96 13.98 9.92
N LYS A 153 -8.79 13.10 9.35
CA LYS A 153 -8.33 11.80 8.86
C LYS A 153 -7.27 11.93 7.75
N ALA A 154 -7.43 12.89 6.84
CA ALA A 154 -6.42 13.16 5.82
C ALA A 154 -5.06 13.52 6.47
N LEU A 155 -5.08 14.36 7.51
CA LEU A 155 -3.89 14.74 8.28
C LEU A 155 -3.35 13.61 9.17
N ASP A 156 -4.19 12.71 9.67
CA ASP A 156 -3.74 11.53 10.43
C ASP A 156 -2.94 10.58 9.52
N VAL A 157 -3.32 10.46 8.24
CA VAL A 157 -2.61 9.66 7.23
C VAL A 157 -1.38 10.40 6.70
N LYS A 158 -1.49 11.69 6.44
CA LYS A 158 -0.43 12.53 5.89
C LYS A 158 -0.37 13.89 6.62
N PRO A 159 0.39 13.97 7.73
CA PRO A 159 0.42 15.18 8.58
C PRO A 159 1.01 16.42 7.90
N ASP A 160 1.82 16.23 6.85
CA ASP A 160 2.48 17.28 6.09
C ASP A 160 1.70 17.73 4.84
N ASP A 161 0.47 17.25 4.63
CA ASP A 161 -0.37 17.68 3.52
C ASP A 161 -0.86 19.12 3.72
N ALA A 162 -0.17 20.07 3.08
CA ALA A 162 -0.48 21.49 3.18
C ALA A 162 -1.92 21.83 2.75
N PRO A 163 -2.49 21.24 1.67
CA PRO A 163 -3.89 21.45 1.31
C PRO A 163 -4.89 20.97 2.39
N ALA A 164 -4.75 19.73 2.90
CA ALA A 164 -5.63 19.21 3.96
C ALA A 164 -5.57 20.10 5.21
N LYS A 165 -4.38 20.59 5.56
CA LYS A 165 -4.19 21.49 6.69
C LYS A 165 -4.92 22.83 6.48
N ALA A 166 -4.78 23.42 5.30
CA ALA A 166 -5.46 24.67 4.97
C ALA A 166 -6.99 24.52 4.99
N GLU A 167 -7.51 23.41 4.46
CA GLU A 167 -8.95 23.08 4.46
C GLU A 167 -9.49 22.85 5.88
N TYR A 168 -8.77 22.08 6.69
CA TYR A 168 -9.08 21.90 8.11
C TYR A 168 -9.13 23.24 8.86
N ASP A 169 -8.07 24.04 8.76
CA ASP A 169 -7.94 25.32 9.46
C ASP A 169 -8.99 26.34 8.97
N ALA A 170 -9.43 26.26 7.71
CA ALA A 170 -10.53 27.08 7.19
C ALA A 170 -11.88 26.68 7.80
N VAL A 171 -12.21 25.39 7.83
CA VAL A 171 -13.48 24.90 8.42
C VAL A 171 -13.52 25.11 9.93
N ALA A 172 -12.40 24.88 10.62
CA ALA A 172 -12.31 25.12 12.05
C ALA A 172 -12.60 26.59 12.39
N ARG A 173 -12.03 27.54 11.63
CA ARG A 173 -12.32 28.97 11.81
C ARG A 173 -13.79 29.32 11.62
N ILE A 174 -14.46 28.71 10.63
CA ILE A 174 -15.90 28.95 10.40
C ILE A 174 -16.71 28.46 11.61
N LEU A 175 -16.45 27.23 12.06
CA LEU A 175 -17.11 26.65 13.23
C LEU A 175 -16.84 27.43 14.52
N ASP A 176 -15.63 27.96 14.69
CA ASP A 176 -15.26 28.81 15.83
C ASP A 176 -15.89 30.20 15.75
N SER A 177 -16.04 30.78 14.55
CA SER A 177 -16.74 32.06 14.36
C SER A 177 -18.24 31.95 14.53
N ASP A 178 -18.82 30.77 14.25
CA ASP A 178 -20.22 30.44 14.47
C ASP A 178 -20.47 29.91 15.89
N ALA A 179 -19.43 29.70 16.69
CA ALA A 179 -19.56 29.32 18.09
C ALA A 179 -20.10 30.52 18.88
N PRO A 180 -21.32 30.45 19.46
CA PRO A 180 -21.76 31.51 20.37
C PRO A 180 -20.76 31.56 21.54
N ALA A 181 -20.23 32.74 21.83
CA ALA A 181 -19.42 32.99 23.02
C ALA A 181 -20.10 32.31 24.23
N GLY A 182 -19.43 31.33 24.83
CA GLY A 182 -20.08 30.47 25.84
C GLY A 182 -20.40 31.21 27.15
N PRO A 183 -21.21 30.60 28.05
CA PRO A 183 -22.02 29.41 27.87
C PRO A 183 -23.50 29.79 27.70
N SER A 184 -24.27 29.05 26.90
CA SER A 184 -25.73 29.08 27.06
C SER A 184 -26.27 27.72 27.47
N ASN A 185 -26.05 27.41 28.74
CA ASN A 185 -27.08 26.77 29.56
C ASN A 185 -28.08 27.84 30.05
N VAL A 186 -28.49 28.78 29.20
CA VAL A 186 -29.70 29.57 29.46
C VAL A 186 -30.82 28.83 28.75
N ALA A 187 -31.61 28.10 29.55
CA ALA A 187 -32.93 27.67 29.12
C ALA A 187 -33.63 28.88 28.46
N PRO A 188 -34.29 28.71 27.28
CA PRO A 188 -34.92 29.83 26.59
C PRO A 188 -35.77 30.63 27.57
N PRO A 189 -35.75 31.98 27.54
CA PRO A 189 -36.51 32.78 28.48
C PRO A 189 -37.98 32.36 28.41
N ALA A 190 -38.60 32.18 29.58
CA ALA A 190 -39.92 31.57 29.74
C ALA A 190 -41.04 32.34 29.01
N ASP A 191 -40.77 33.57 28.58
CA ASP A 191 -41.65 34.41 27.79
C ASP A 191 -41.82 33.92 26.34
N ARG A 192 -40.84 33.21 25.77
CA ARG A 192 -40.95 32.62 24.41
C ARG A 192 -42.00 31.50 24.36
N ILE A 193 -42.36 30.88 25.49
CA ILE A 193 -43.46 29.90 25.55
C ILE A 193 -44.82 30.60 25.46
N THR A 194 -44.92 31.86 25.91
CA THR A 194 -46.18 32.62 25.95
C THR A 194 -46.47 33.46 24.71
N GLN A 195 -45.47 33.66 23.83
CA GLN A 195 -45.63 34.41 22.58
C GLN A 195 -45.69 33.55 21.31
N PHE A 196 -45.86 32.23 21.45
CA PHE A 196 -46.27 31.43 20.30
C PHE A 196 -47.71 31.82 19.92
N PRO A 197 -47.97 32.30 18.70
CA PRO A 197 -49.34 32.47 18.25
C PRO A 197 -50.03 31.12 18.38
N LYS A 198 -51.17 31.10 19.09
CA LYS A 198 -51.95 29.89 19.36
C LYS A 198 -52.16 29.16 18.03
N ARG A 199 -51.49 28.02 17.87
CA ARG A 199 -51.58 27.22 16.64
C ARG A 199 -53.06 26.92 16.44
N ALA A 200 -53.65 27.44 15.35
CA ALA A 200 -54.93 26.93 14.89
C ALA A 200 -54.78 25.40 14.81
N ALA A 201 -55.77 24.67 15.32
CA ALA A 201 -55.79 23.21 15.23
C ALA A 201 -55.33 22.81 13.82
N PRO A 202 -54.41 21.84 13.66
CA PRO A 202 -53.90 21.49 12.35
C PRO A 202 -55.09 21.04 11.50
N GLY A 203 -55.58 21.95 10.65
CA GLY A 203 -56.12 21.54 9.38
C GLY A 203 -54.96 20.83 8.72
N THR A 204 -55.07 19.52 8.57
CA THR A 204 -54.13 18.70 7.81
C THR A 204 -53.79 19.46 6.55
N PRO A 205 -52.53 19.90 6.31
CA PRO A 205 -52.16 20.29 4.97
C PRO A 205 -52.35 19.04 4.13
N GLN A 206 -53.45 19.00 3.38
CA GLN A 206 -53.72 17.97 2.41
C GLN A 206 -52.75 18.23 1.25
N ILE A 207 -51.45 17.95 1.44
CA ILE A 207 -50.57 17.72 0.29
C ILE A 207 -51.13 16.46 -0.33
N LYS A 208 -51.88 16.64 -1.41
CA LYS A 208 -52.53 15.53 -2.09
C LYS A 208 -51.42 14.69 -2.72
N ALA A 209 -51.64 13.38 -2.85
CA ALA A 209 -50.73 12.51 -3.61
C ALA A 209 -50.40 13.10 -4.99
N SER A 210 -51.37 13.80 -5.59
CA SER A 210 -51.23 14.54 -6.85
C SER A 210 -50.16 15.62 -6.83
N ASP A 211 -49.88 16.26 -5.69
CA ASP A 211 -48.86 17.32 -5.58
C ASP A 211 -47.45 16.73 -5.56
N PHE A 212 -47.30 15.57 -4.91
CA PHE A 212 -46.06 14.78 -4.92
C PHE A 212 -45.80 14.18 -6.31
N GLU A 213 -46.83 13.62 -6.95
CA GLU A 213 -46.77 13.09 -8.32
C GLU A 213 -46.46 14.20 -9.35
N SER A 214 -47.02 15.40 -9.18
CA SER A 214 -46.73 16.55 -10.04
C SER A 214 -45.31 17.09 -9.87
N ALA A 215 -44.73 17.01 -8.66
CA ALA A 215 -43.34 17.38 -8.40
C ALA A 215 -42.36 16.33 -8.94
N ASN A 216 -42.65 15.04 -8.72
CA ASN A 216 -41.85 13.92 -9.22
C ASN A 216 -41.88 13.88 -10.77
N SER A 217 -43.04 14.13 -11.39
CA SER A 217 -43.19 14.19 -12.84
C SER A 217 -42.41 15.36 -13.45
N ARG A 218 -42.42 16.54 -12.82
CA ARG A 218 -41.62 17.70 -13.27
C ARG A 218 -40.12 17.43 -13.16
N SER A 219 -39.67 16.85 -12.05
CA SER A 219 -38.27 16.48 -11.88
C SER A 219 -37.82 15.43 -12.91
N SER A 220 -38.68 14.45 -13.22
CA SER A 220 -38.41 13.45 -14.26
C SER A 220 -38.37 14.06 -15.67
N GLN A 221 -39.24 15.02 -15.99
CA GLN A 221 -39.23 15.72 -17.27
C GLN A 221 -37.99 16.60 -17.43
N GLU A 222 -37.56 17.28 -16.36
CA GLU A 222 -36.34 18.09 -16.36
C GLU A 222 -35.10 17.21 -16.61
N ALA A 223 -35.00 16.07 -15.92
CA ALA A 223 -33.90 15.12 -16.12
C ALA A 223 -33.86 14.59 -17.57
N GLN A 224 -35.01 14.27 -18.15
CA GLN A 224 -35.10 13.81 -19.53
C GLN A 224 -34.69 14.92 -20.52
N SER A 225 -35.11 16.17 -20.29
CA SER A 225 -34.74 17.30 -21.15
C SER A 225 -33.24 17.59 -21.12
N LEU A 226 -32.59 17.44 -19.97
CA LEU A 226 -31.14 17.59 -19.82
C LEU A 226 -30.39 16.46 -20.51
N LEU A 227 -30.90 15.23 -20.43
CA LEU A 227 -30.34 14.08 -21.14
C LEU A 227 -30.42 14.28 -22.66
N THR A 228 -31.55 14.79 -23.18
CA THR A 228 -31.68 15.11 -24.61
C THR A 228 -30.67 16.16 -25.04
N GLN A 229 -30.52 17.26 -24.29
CA GLN A 229 -29.52 18.29 -24.58
C GLN A 229 -28.09 17.74 -24.55
N ALA A 230 -27.78 16.85 -23.62
CA ALA A 230 -26.49 16.19 -23.54
C ALA A 230 -26.21 15.33 -24.79
N ASN A 231 -27.21 14.56 -25.23
CA ASN A 231 -27.12 13.70 -26.41
C ASN A 231 -26.98 14.53 -27.70
N ASP A 232 -27.66 15.67 -27.79
CA ASP A 232 -27.55 16.57 -28.94
C ASP A 232 -26.19 17.29 -28.97
N ALA A 233 -25.66 17.70 -27.81
CA ALA A 233 -24.31 18.22 -27.70
C ALA A 233 -23.26 17.18 -28.15
N TYR A 234 -23.45 15.92 -27.79
CA TYR A 234 -22.58 14.82 -28.20
C TYR A 234 -22.62 14.59 -29.73
N ARG A 235 -23.83 14.54 -30.31
CA ARG A 235 -24.03 14.41 -31.77
C ARG A 235 -23.46 15.58 -32.55
N SER A 236 -23.43 16.76 -31.95
CA SER A 236 -22.84 17.96 -32.53
C SER A 236 -21.30 18.01 -32.40
N GLY A 237 -20.68 16.96 -31.85
CA GLY A 237 -19.23 16.88 -31.63
C GLY A 237 -18.74 17.65 -30.40
N ASN A 238 -19.64 18.27 -29.62
CA ASN A 238 -19.28 18.99 -28.39
C ASN A 238 -19.29 18.04 -27.19
N THR A 239 -18.31 17.14 -27.16
CA THR A 239 -18.14 16.11 -26.14
C THR A 239 -17.95 16.67 -24.73
N SER A 240 -17.26 17.80 -24.60
CA SER A 240 -17.06 18.48 -23.30
C SER A 240 -18.37 18.96 -22.66
N LEU A 241 -19.27 19.54 -23.47
CA LEU A 241 -20.59 19.97 -23.03
C LEU A 241 -21.48 18.76 -22.74
N ALA A 242 -21.41 17.71 -23.57
CA ALA A 242 -22.17 16.47 -23.37
C ALA A 242 -21.84 15.80 -22.02
N LEU A 243 -20.55 15.63 -21.69
CA LEU A 243 -20.12 15.06 -20.40
C LEU A 243 -20.59 15.87 -19.20
N LYS A 244 -20.52 17.20 -19.30
CA LYS A 244 -21.02 18.10 -18.27
C LYS A 244 -22.52 17.93 -18.05
N LEU A 245 -23.30 17.88 -19.13
CA LEU A 245 -24.76 17.73 -19.06
C LEU A 245 -25.16 16.34 -18.56
N TRP A 246 -24.52 15.26 -19.02
CA TRP A 246 -24.75 13.91 -18.47
C TRP A 246 -24.43 13.84 -16.97
N SER A 247 -23.34 14.46 -16.51
CA SER A 247 -23.04 14.54 -15.07
C SER A 247 -24.09 15.34 -14.29
N GLN A 248 -24.69 16.36 -14.89
CA GLN A 248 -25.79 17.12 -14.26
C GLN A 248 -27.06 16.28 -14.12
N VAL A 249 -27.39 15.46 -15.12
CA VAL A 249 -28.53 14.52 -15.05
C VAL A 249 -28.37 13.57 -13.86
N VAL A 250 -27.18 12.97 -13.70
CA VAL A 250 -26.88 12.06 -12.59
C VAL A 250 -26.98 12.75 -11.23
N GLY A 251 -26.48 13.99 -11.12
CA GLY A 251 -26.51 14.76 -9.87
C GLY A 251 -27.90 15.25 -9.48
N LYS A 252 -28.72 15.67 -10.44
CA LYS A 252 -30.07 16.21 -10.18
C LYS A 252 -31.11 15.12 -9.91
N SER A 253 -30.95 13.93 -10.49
CA SER A 253 -31.96 12.86 -10.41
C SER A 253 -31.32 11.49 -10.19
N PRO A 254 -30.58 11.29 -9.09
CA PRO A 254 -29.90 10.02 -8.80
C PRO A 254 -30.90 8.87 -8.73
N GLY A 255 -30.60 7.76 -9.41
CA GLY A 255 -31.46 6.57 -9.46
C GLY A 255 -32.61 6.63 -10.47
N SER A 256 -32.80 7.75 -11.19
CA SER A 256 -33.74 7.81 -12.31
C SER A 256 -33.24 7.01 -13.53
N ALA A 257 -34.16 6.65 -14.44
CA ALA A 257 -33.79 6.02 -15.71
C ALA A 257 -32.85 6.92 -16.52
N ALA A 258 -33.10 8.23 -16.56
CA ALA A 258 -32.26 9.21 -17.23
C ALA A 258 -30.84 9.29 -16.64
N ALA A 259 -30.70 9.20 -15.32
CA ALA A 259 -29.39 9.15 -14.67
C ALA A 259 -28.64 7.85 -14.98
N THR A 260 -29.36 6.73 -15.04
CA THR A 260 -28.76 5.43 -15.41
C THR A 260 -28.23 5.46 -16.85
N GLU A 261 -29.00 6.04 -17.77
CA GLU A 261 -28.63 6.20 -19.16
C GLU A 261 -27.43 7.16 -19.33
N ALA A 262 -27.47 8.32 -18.67
CA ALA A 262 -26.36 9.28 -18.64
C ALA A 262 -25.05 8.66 -18.11
N GLN A 263 -25.15 7.84 -17.05
CA GLN A 263 -24.00 7.13 -16.48
C GLN A 263 -23.39 6.14 -17.49
N GLY A 264 -24.24 5.45 -18.27
CA GLY A 264 -23.81 4.57 -19.36
C GLY A 264 -22.98 5.30 -20.42
N TYR A 265 -23.43 6.47 -20.86
CA TYR A 265 -22.72 7.30 -21.83
C TYR A 265 -21.37 7.81 -21.31
N ILE A 266 -21.32 8.30 -20.06
CA ILE A 266 -20.07 8.73 -19.42
C ILE A 266 -19.06 7.57 -19.35
N THR A 267 -19.53 6.38 -18.97
CA THR A 267 -18.69 5.18 -18.84
C THR A 267 -18.16 4.72 -20.19
N GLN A 268 -18.99 4.73 -21.23
CA GLN A 268 -18.57 4.41 -22.59
C GLN A 268 -17.52 5.39 -23.11
N TYR A 269 -17.76 6.70 -22.93
CA TYR A 269 -16.81 7.74 -23.35
C TYR A 269 -15.44 7.57 -22.65
N ALA A 270 -15.44 7.31 -21.35
CA ALA A 270 -14.22 7.08 -20.58
C ALA A 270 -13.43 5.84 -21.04
N ARG A 271 -14.13 4.81 -21.55
CA ARG A 271 -13.50 3.62 -22.13
C ARG A 271 -12.85 3.93 -23.48
N GLU A 272 -13.56 4.64 -24.35
CA GLU A 272 -13.09 4.99 -25.70
C GLU A 272 -11.93 6.01 -25.69
N HIS A 273 -11.88 6.88 -24.67
CA HIS A 273 -10.91 7.97 -24.55
C HIS A 273 -9.99 7.79 -23.34
N ASN A 274 -9.75 6.54 -22.94
CA ASN A 274 -8.88 6.22 -21.81
C ASN A 274 -7.44 6.71 -22.10
N PRO A 275 -6.89 7.68 -21.34
CA PRO A 275 -5.57 8.26 -21.61
C PRO A 275 -4.40 7.28 -21.42
N PHE A 276 -4.66 6.08 -20.89
CA PHE A 276 -3.65 5.04 -20.70
C PHE A 276 -3.51 4.06 -21.88
N ASP A 277 -4.31 4.20 -22.95
CA ASP A 277 -4.23 3.38 -24.18
C ASP A 277 -3.45 4.07 -25.32
N GLN A 278 -2.97 5.31 -25.12
CA GLN A 278 -2.11 6.01 -26.07
C GLN A 278 -0.63 5.87 -25.67
N GLY A 279 -0.11 4.65 -25.81
CA GLY A 279 1.29 4.34 -25.54
C GLY A 279 1.76 3.14 -26.36
N GLY A 280 1.89 3.34 -27.67
CA GLY A 280 2.77 2.54 -28.53
C GLY A 280 4.18 3.10 -28.52
#